data_AF-A0A699Z3Z2-F1
#
_entry.id   AF-A0A699Z3Z2-F1
#
_cell.length_a   1.000
_cell.length_b   1.000
_cell.length_c   1.000
_cell.angle_alpha   90.00
_cell.angle_beta   90.00
_cell.angle_gamma   90.00
#
_symmetry.space_group_name_H-M   'P 1'
#
loop_
_entity.id
_entity.type
_entity.pdbx_description
1 polymer ?
#
loop_
_entity_poly.entity_id
_entity_poly.type
_entity_poly.pdbx_seq_one_letter_code
_entity_poly.pdbx_strand_id
1 'polypeptide(L)'
;MLRHRHRSLGAAHSCHLVPPAALPKSSICVSVTATTVESFIHEIEEVERAGADIVELRLDYIKDFDTERDLARIMASCSRPYIVTFRPQRGEVLGAEA
;
A
#
# COMPACT_ATOMS: atom_id res chain seq x y z
N MET A 1 39.86 -14.76 -44.03
CA MET A 1 39.70 -13.49 -43.29
C MET A 1 38.33 -13.48 -42.62
N LEU A 2 38.25 -13.78 -41.32
CA LEU A 2 36.99 -13.77 -40.56
C LEU A 2 37.13 -12.70 -39.45
N ARG A 3 36.35 -11.62 -39.53
CA ARG A 3 36.36 -10.55 -38.53
C ARG A 3 35.58 -11.03 -37.30
N HIS A 4 36.30 -11.40 -36.24
CA HIS A 4 35.70 -11.55 -34.91
C HIS A 4 35.17 -10.20 -34.45
N ARG A 5 33.85 -10.06 -34.36
CA ARG A 5 33.22 -8.91 -33.70
C ARG A 5 33.53 -9.01 -32.21
N HIS A 6 34.33 -8.08 -31.72
CA HIS A 6 34.48 -7.82 -30.30
C HIS A 6 33.09 -7.41 -29.75
N ARG A 7 32.47 -8.27 -28.93
CA ARG A 7 31.36 -7.84 -28.07
C ARG A 7 31.97 -6.96 -26.99
N SER A 8 31.69 -5.66 -27.05
CA SER A 8 31.90 -4.76 -25.91
C SER A 8 31.07 -5.26 -24.74
N LEU A 9 31.69 -5.53 -23.59
CA LEU A 9 30.98 -5.70 -22.34
C LEU A 9 30.21 -4.39 -22.07
N GLY A 10 28.88 -4.46 -22.11
CA GLY A 10 28.02 -3.36 -21.66
C GLY A 10 28.28 -3.11 -20.18
N ALA A 11 28.36 -1.84 -19.81
CA ALA A 11 28.58 -1.40 -18.44
C ALA A 11 27.56 -2.06 -17.51
N ALA A 12 28.04 -2.80 -16.52
CA ALA A 12 27.23 -3.23 -15.40
C ALA A 12 26.70 -1.95 -14.71
N HIS A 13 25.40 -1.72 -14.78
CA HIS A 13 24.75 -0.73 -13.94
C HIS A 13 25.11 -1.06 -12.49
N SER A 14 25.88 -0.19 -11.85
CA SER A 14 26.29 -0.36 -10.46
C SER A 14 25.04 -0.30 -9.58
N CYS A 15 24.43 -1.46 -9.31
CA CYS A 15 23.56 -1.59 -8.17
C CYS A 15 24.46 -1.37 -6.96
N HIS A 16 24.17 -0.32 -6.20
CA HIS A 16 24.86 -0.05 -4.96
C HIS A 16 24.51 -1.21 -4.02
N LEU A 17 25.39 -2.21 -3.94
CA LEU A 17 25.26 -3.36 -3.06
C LEU A 17 25.40 -2.83 -1.63
N VAL A 18 24.26 -2.56 -0.99
CA VAL A 18 24.21 -2.27 0.44
C VAL A 18 24.79 -3.50 1.15
N PRO A 19 25.83 -3.34 2.00
CA PRO A 19 26.42 -4.46 2.70
C PRO A 19 25.34 -5.17 3.55
N PRO A 20 25.40 -6.51 3.68
CA PRO A 20 24.33 -7.32 4.30
C PRO A 20 24.05 -6.99 5.78
N ALA A 21 24.91 -6.18 6.41
CA ALA A 21 24.83 -5.85 7.83
C ALA A 21 23.73 -4.84 8.21
N ALA A 22 23.07 -4.18 7.26
CA ALA A 22 21.98 -3.24 7.57
C ALA A 22 21.03 -2.99 6.40
N LEU A 23 20.42 -4.04 5.83
CA LEU A 23 19.25 -3.83 4.99
C LEU A 23 18.14 -3.22 5.87
N PRO A 24 17.48 -2.11 5.46
CA PRO A 24 16.42 -1.51 6.24
C PRO A 24 15.31 -2.56 6.46
N LYS A 25 14.82 -2.64 7.70
CA LYS A 25 13.71 -3.54 8.04
C LYS A 25 12.52 -3.21 7.16
N SER A 26 11.93 -4.23 6.53
CA SER A 26 10.67 -4.09 5.82
C SER A 26 9.52 -4.01 6.82
N SER A 27 8.61 -3.06 6.61
CA SER A 27 7.38 -2.93 7.41
C SER A 27 6.33 -3.93 6.94
N ILE A 28 5.55 -4.46 7.88
CA ILE A 28 4.37 -5.27 7.60
C ILE A 28 3.15 -4.35 7.48
N CYS A 29 2.61 -4.26 6.28
CA CYS A 29 1.37 -3.55 5.99
C CYS A 29 0.21 -4.54 5.91
N VAL A 30 -0.89 -4.26 6.62
CA VAL A 30 -2.09 -5.11 6.62
C VAL A 30 -3.29 -4.32 6.10
N SER A 31 -3.99 -4.89 5.12
CA SER A 31 -5.19 -4.28 4.55
C SER A 31 -6.43 -4.59 5.39
N VAL A 32 -7.18 -3.56 5.73
CA VAL A 32 -8.50 -3.65 6.35
C VAL A 32 -9.56 -3.62 5.23
N THR A 33 -10.51 -4.55 5.25
CA THR A 33 -11.42 -4.81 4.11
C THR A 33 -12.87 -5.10 4.53
N ALA A 34 -13.22 -4.84 5.80
CA ALA A 34 -14.60 -4.88 6.25
C ALA A 34 -15.52 -4.02 5.36
N THR A 35 -16.79 -4.44 5.27
CA THR A 35 -17.75 -3.80 4.35
C THR A 35 -18.67 -2.77 5.02
N THR A 36 -18.53 -2.57 6.33
CA THR A 36 -19.24 -1.54 7.10
C THR A 36 -18.23 -0.73 7.90
N VAL A 37 -18.52 0.55 8.16
CA VAL A 37 -17.61 1.45 8.89
C VAL A 37 -17.28 0.91 10.29
N GLU A 38 -18.27 0.41 11.03
CA GLU A 38 -18.05 -0.10 12.38
C GLU A 38 -17.16 -1.35 12.40
N SER A 39 -17.38 -2.31 11.50
CA SER A 39 -16.51 -3.48 11.38
C SER A 39 -15.12 -3.09 10.87
N PHE A 40 -15.01 -2.05 10.05
CA PHE A 40 -13.74 -1.53 9.56
C PHE A 40 -12.89 -0.95 10.69
N ILE A 41 -13.50 -0.15 11.57
CA ILE A 41 -12.85 0.37 12.77
C ILE A 41 -12.40 -0.77 13.68
N HIS A 42 -13.24 -1.79 13.87
CA HIS A 42 -12.86 -2.96 14.67
C HIS A 42 -11.66 -3.72 14.07
N GLU A 43 -11.65 -3.96 12.76
CA GLU A 43 -10.53 -4.61 12.07
C GLU A 43 -9.23 -3.80 12.21
N ILE A 44 -9.28 -2.45 12.17
CA ILE A 44 -8.11 -1.60 12.44
C ILE A 44 -7.51 -1.92 13.80
N GLU A 45 -8.33 -1.92 14.86
CA GLU A 45 -7.87 -2.23 16.22
C GLU A 45 -7.27 -3.63 16.32
N GLU A 46 -7.86 -4.61 15.64
CA GLU A 46 -7.38 -5.99 15.63
C GLU A 46 -6.02 -6.14 14.95
N VAL A 47 -5.82 -5.54 13.77
CA VAL A 47 -4.55 -5.66 13.03
C VAL A 47 -3.43 -4.89 13.72
N GLU A 48 -3.72 -3.73 14.32
CA GLU A 48 -2.75 -2.97 15.10
C GLU A 48 -2.32 -3.74 16.37
N ARG A 49 -3.27 -4.37 17.06
CA ARG A 49 -3.01 -5.26 18.20
C ARG A 49 -2.23 -6.51 17.80
N ALA A 50 -2.44 -7.02 16.58
CA ALA A 50 -1.69 -8.14 16.02
C ALA A 50 -0.27 -7.77 15.59
N GLY A 51 0.09 -6.49 15.60
CA GLY A 51 1.45 -6.02 15.34
C GLY A 51 1.71 -5.49 13.93
N ALA A 52 0.67 -5.11 13.19
CA ALA A 52 0.85 -4.40 11.92
C ALA A 52 1.70 -3.12 12.12
N ASP A 53 2.68 -2.90 11.25
CA ASP A 53 3.48 -1.67 11.25
C ASP A 53 2.74 -0.52 10.56
N ILE A 54 1.97 -0.85 9.52
CA ILE A 54 1.18 0.07 8.70
C ILE A 54 -0.20 -0.56 8.46
N VAL A 55 -1.25 0.24 8.51
CA VAL A 55 -2.60 -0.18 8.16
C VAL A 55 -2.97 0.36 6.77
N GLU A 56 -3.37 -0.49 5.83
CA GLU A 56 -3.94 -0.05 4.55
C GLU A 56 -5.46 -0.02 4.65
N LEU A 57 -6.04 1.18 4.53
CA LEU A 57 -7.47 1.42 4.58
C LEU A 57 -8.04 1.27 3.16
N ARG A 58 -8.59 0.10 2.83
CA ARG A 58 -9.24 -0.16 1.54
C ARG A 58 -10.69 0.33 1.55
N LEU A 59 -10.87 1.63 1.38
CA LEU A 59 -12.19 2.28 1.41
C LEU A 59 -13.12 1.75 0.33
N ASP A 60 -12.58 1.22 -0.78
CA ASP A 60 -13.34 0.58 -1.85
C ASP A 60 -14.14 -0.67 -1.42
N TYR A 61 -13.89 -1.23 -0.23
CA TYR A 61 -14.69 -2.32 0.32
C TYR A 61 -15.91 -1.86 1.13
N ILE A 62 -15.92 -0.62 1.63
CA ILE A 62 -16.98 -0.12 2.50
C ILE A 62 -18.21 0.18 1.64
N LYS A 63 -19.33 -0.44 1.96
CA LYS A 63 -20.62 -0.18 1.31
C LYS A 63 -21.22 1.12 1.85
N ASP A 64 -21.84 1.89 0.96
CA ASP A 64 -22.50 3.16 1.28
C ASP A 64 -21.58 4.17 2.01
N PHE A 65 -20.29 4.15 1.65
CA PHE A 65 -19.27 5.02 2.22
C PHE A 65 -19.56 6.50 1.92
N ASP A 66 -19.64 7.30 2.98
CA ASP A 66 -19.79 8.74 2.90
C ASP A 66 -18.49 9.38 3.35
N THR A 67 -17.81 10.07 2.44
CA THR A 67 -16.47 10.63 2.73
C THR A 67 -16.52 11.69 3.83
N GLU A 68 -17.54 12.55 3.83
CA GLU A 68 -17.66 13.64 4.80
C GLU A 68 -17.99 13.11 6.20
N ARG A 69 -18.82 12.07 6.28
CA ARG A 69 -19.24 11.48 7.55
C ARG A 69 -18.23 10.49 8.13
N ASP A 70 -17.67 9.62 7.28
CA ASP A 70 -17.02 8.39 7.74
C ASP A 70 -15.48 8.49 7.74
N LEU A 71 -14.89 9.24 6.80
CA LEU A 71 -13.42 9.27 6.64
C LEU A 71 -12.72 9.75 7.90
N ALA A 72 -13.18 10.86 8.48
CA ALA A 72 -12.59 11.43 9.70
C ALA A 72 -12.70 10.46 10.88
N ARG A 73 -13.80 9.70 10.98
CA ARG A 73 -14.01 8.70 12.03
C ARG A 73 -13.02 7.54 11.90
N ILE A 74 -12.83 7.02 10.69
CA ILE A 74 -11.88 5.94 10.38
C ILE A 74 -10.44 6.39 10.63
N MET A 75 -10.06 7.59 10.16
CA MET A 75 -8.71 8.10 10.38
C MET A 75 -8.39 8.34 11.86
N ALA A 76 -9.39 8.74 12.65
CA ALA A 76 -9.24 8.93 14.08
C ALA A 76 -9.07 7.62 14.88
N SER A 77 -9.45 6.47 14.31
CA SER A 77 -9.25 5.16 14.97
C SER A 77 -7.88 4.53 14.73
N CYS A 78 -7.07 5.06 13.81
CA CYS A 78 -5.72 4.54 13.56
C CYS A 78 -4.73 5.05 14.61
N SER A 79 -4.07 4.14 15.33
CA SER A 79 -2.95 4.46 16.21
C SER A 79 -1.58 4.26 15.54
N ARG A 80 -1.54 3.52 14.43
CA ARG A 80 -0.38 3.30 13.57
C ARG A 80 -0.41 4.20 12.33
N PRO A 81 0.74 4.39 11.63
CA PRO A 81 0.74 4.96 10.30
C PRO A 81 -0.20 4.19 9.37
N TYR A 82 -0.90 4.90 8.48
CA TYR A 82 -1.85 4.29 7.56
C TYR A 82 -1.68 4.79 6.13
N ILE A 83 -2.17 3.99 5.19
CA ILE A 83 -2.27 4.30 3.76
C ILE A 83 -3.75 4.25 3.40
N VAL A 84 -4.27 5.35 2.85
CA VAL A 84 -5.64 5.37 2.32
C VAL A 84 -5.61 4.90 0.87
N THR A 85 -6.35 3.83 0.57
CA THR A 85 -6.46 3.28 -0.79
C THR A 85 -7.93 3.25 -1.19
N PHE A 86 -8.27 3.95 -2.27
CA PHE A 86 -9.54 3.77 -2.98
C PHE A 86 -9.24 3.16 -4.35
N ARG A 87 -9.29 1.83 -4.42
CA ARG A 87 -8.92 1.12 -5.65
C ARG A 87 -10.14 1.05 -6.60
N PRO A 88 -10.08 1.65 -7.80
CA PRO A 88 -11.18 1.54 -8.76
C PRO A 88 -11.36 0.10 -9.22
N GLN A 89 -12.60 -0.30 -9.55
CA GLN A 89 -12.81 -1.59 -10.16
C GLN A 89 -12.26 -1.58 -11.59
N ARG A 90 -11.85 -2.75 -12.06
CA ARG A 90 -11.19 -2.88 -13.36
C ARG A 90 -12.16 -2.48 -14.48
N GLY A 91 -11.92 -1.33 -15.12
CA GLY A 91 -12.78 -0.78 -16.17
C GLY A 91 -13.51 0.51 -15.78
N GLU A 92 -13.52 0.87 -14.49
CA GLU A 92 -13.98 2.17 -14.03
C GLU A 92 -12.85 3.19 -14.16
N VAL A 93 -12.95 4.08 -15.13
CA VAL A 93 -12.28 5.38 -15.08
C VAL A 93 -13.14 6.24 -14.19
N LEU A 94 -12.68 6.53 -12.98
CA LEU A 94 -13.29 7.55 -12.12
C LEU A 94 -13.15 8.90 -12.83
N GLY A 95 -14.17 9.27 -13.59
CA GLY A 95 -14.34 10.62 -14.12
C GLY A 95 -14.64 11.55 -12.95
N ALA A 96 -13.73 12.47 -12.67
CA ALA A 96 -14.00 13.58 -11.78
C ALA A 96 -14.93 14.56 -12.52
N GLU A 97 -16.22 14.54 -12.20
CA GLU A 97 -17.08 15.70 -12.42
C GLU A 97 -17.24 16.39 -11.07
N ALA A 98 -16.90 17.67 -11.08
CA ALA A 98 -16.77 18.55 -9.92
C ALA A 98 -18.11 19.05 -9.38
#